data_AF-A0A1J6KMU9-F1
#
_entry.id   AF-A0A1J6KMU9-F1
#
_cell.length_a   1.000
_cell.length_b   1.000
_cell.length_c   1.000
_cell.angle_alpha   90.00
_cell.angle_beta   90.00
_cell.angle_gamma   90.00
#
_symmetry.space_group_name_H-M   'P 1'
#
loop_
_entity.id
_entity.type
_entity.pdbx_description
1 polymer ?
#
loop_
_entity_poly.entity_id
_entity_poly.type
_entity_poly.pdbx_seq_one_letter_code
_entity_poly.pdbx_strand_id
1 'polypeptide(L)'
;MSIFDGRKIVLTLHKDFILNAWAKIQAKLEDLTSDNSSSLQFEIQVILEEMDGKGVDISPLKDLLTTLFELATSYDQARSTLSDKVVDVEKSQSFLNAKKHLDLVLIEKGEKVEKLSAISQSLKEAKEKVKQLRALRGIAKKEVEEIESKVSSAEEEYRRCSDVPLATAYDLADVEMKKQHLEATLKNLVNYNLCLD
;
A
#
# COMPACT_ATOMS: atom_id res chain seq x y z
N MET A 1 -73.44 -63.05 32.56
CA MET A 1 -72.44 -62.97 31.47
C MET A 1 -71.65 -64.26 31.45
N SER A 2 -71.40 -64.83 30.27
CA SER A 2 -70.58 -66.04 30.09
C SER A 2 -69.09 -65.73 30.31
N ILE A 3 -68.32 -66.68 30.85
CA ILE A 3 -66.86 -66.59 31.02
C ILE A 3 -66.15 -66.29 29.69
N PHE A 4 -66.75 -66.73 28.57
CA PHE A 4 -66.27 -66.44 27.22
C PHE A 4 -66.46 -64.97 26.81
N ASP A 5 -67.49 -64.31 27.31
CA ASP A 5 -67.80 -62.90 27.02
C ASP A 5 -66.81 -61.97 27.75
N GLY A 6 -66.44 -62.34 28.99
CA GLY A 6 -65.42 -61.64 29.77
C GLY A 6 -64.03 -61.69 29.13
N ARG A 7 -63.59 -62.86 28.62
CA ARG A 7 -62.29 -62.99 27.92
C ARG A 7 -62.22 -62.12 26.67
N LYS A 8 -63.32 -62.04 25.91
CA LYS A 8 -63.40 -61.21 24.72
C LYS A 8 -63.26 -59.72 25.05
N ILE A 9 -63.95 -59.25 26.09
CA ILE A 9 -63.87 -57.86 26.55
C ILE A 9 -62.43 -57.51 27.00
N VAL A 10 -61.78 -58.39 27.75
CA VAL A 10 -60.39 -58.18 28.21
C VAL A 10 -59.42 -58.09 27.03
N LEU A 11 -59.56 -58.96 26.02
CA LEU A 11 -58.73 -58.91 24.80
C LEU A 11 -58.93 -57.61 24.01
N THR A 12 -60.17 -57.13 23.89
CA THR A 12 -60.47 -55.87 23.20
C THR A 12 -59.82 -54.68 23.91
N LEU A 13 -59.99 -54.58 25.24
CA LEU A 13 -59.38 -53.52 26.04
C LEU A 13 -57.85 -53.52 25.95
N HIS A 14 -57.24 -54.71 25.94
CA HIS A 14 -55.79 -54.86 25.79
C HIS A 14 -55.31 -54.36 24.42
N LYS A 15 -56.04 -54.72 23.36
CA LYS A 15 -55.73 -54.31 22.00
C LYS A 15 -55.85 -52.79 21.84
N ASP A 16 -56.91 -52.19 22.37
CA ASP A 16 -57.13 -50.74 22.29
C ASP A 16 -56.05 -49.97 23.05
N PHE A 17 -55.60 -50.48 24.21
CA PHE A 17 -54.48 -49.91 24.96
C PHE A 17 -53.18 -49.93 24.15
N ILE A 18 -52.82 -51.06 23.53
CA ILE A 18 -51.61 -51.19 22.71
C ILE A 18 -51.65 -50.23 21.51
N LEU A 19 -52.78 -50.15 20.81
CA LEU A 19 -52.94 -49.25 19.66
C LEU A 19 -52.80 -47.78 20.06
N ASN A 20 -53.35 -47.39 21.21
CA ASN A 20 -53.22 -46.04 21.73
C ASN A 20 -51.78 -45.70 22.15
N ALA A 21 -51.10 -46.63 22.83
CA ALA A 21 -49.69 -46.45 23.20
C ALA A 21 -48.79 -46.33 21.96
N TRP A 22 -49.04 -47.15 20.93
CA TRP A 22 -48.34 -47.05 19.65
C TRP A 22 -48.56 -45.70 18.96
N ALA A 23 -49.81 -45.23 18.88
CA ALA A 23 -50.12 -43.92 18.29
C ALA A 23 -49.40 -42.76 19.01
N LYS A 24 -49.27 -42.84 20.34
CA LYS A 24 -48.51 -41.85 21.12
C LYS A 24 -47.01 -41.88 20.82
N ILE A 25 -46.43 -43.07 20.67
CA ILE A 25 -45.03 -43.23 20.27
C ILE A 25 -44.82 -42.66 18.87
N GLN A 26 -45.72 -42.97 17.93
CA GLN A 26 -45.65 -42.43 16.56
C GLN A 26 -45.72 -40.91 16.52
N ALA A 27 -46.67 -40.30 17.24
CA ALA A 27 -46.80 -38.84 17.31
C ALA A 27 -45.53 -38.19 17.89
N LYS A 28 -44.94 -38.79 18.92
CA LYS A 28 -43.66 -38.32 19.49
C LYS A 28 -42.51 -38.45 18.49
N LEU A 29 -42.45 -39.56 17.74
CA LEU A 29 -41.42 -39.76 16.72
C LEU A 29 -41.60 -38.85 15.50
N GLU A 30 -42.82 -38.45 15.15
CA GLU A 30 -43.08 -37.45 14.11
C GLU A 30 -42.57 -36.05 14.50
N ASP A 31 -42.66 -35.71 15.80
CA ASP A 31 -42.12 -34.48 16.36
C ASP A 31 -40.61 -34.56 16.69
N LEU A 32 -39.94 -35.64 16.27
CA LEU A 32 -38.50 -35.83 16.51
C LEU A 32 -37.70 -34.78 15.72
N THR A 33 -36.86 -34.05 16.44
CA THR A 33 -35.87 -33.13 15.90
C THR A 33 -34.48 -33.54 16.39
N SER A 34 -33.45 -33.07 15.68
CA SER A 34 -32.04 -33.20 16.10
C SER A 34 -31.82 -32.82 17.56
N ASP A 35 -32.58 -31.86 18.09
CA ASP A 35 -32.27 -31.22 19.37
C ASP A 35 -33.08 -31.77 20.55
N ASN A 36 -34.08 -32.63 20.30
CA ASN A 36 -34.97 -33.17 21.34
C ASN A 36 -34.84 -34.69 21.56
N SER A 37 -33.89 -35.35 20.88
CA SER A 37 -33.65 -36.80 20.92
C SER A 37 -33.64 -37.41 22.32
N SER A 38 -32.87 -36.84 23.26
CA SER A 38 -32.77 -37.38 24.63
C SER A 38 -34.04 -37.21 25.46
N SER A 39 -34.76 -36.09 25.26
CA SER A 39 -36.07 -35.88 25.92
C SER A 39 -37.09 -36.86 25.38
N LEU A 40 -37.08 -37.08 24.06
CA LEU A 40 -37.98 -38.00 23.39
C LEU A 40 -37.74 -39.45 23.80
N GLN A 41 -36.47 -39.84 23.95
CA GLN A 41 -36.08 -41.16 24.46
C GLN A 41 -36.67 -41.42 25.84
N PHE A 42 -36.57 -40.47 26.76
CA PHE A 42 -37.14 -40.60 28.10
C PHE A 42 -38.67 -40.70 28.06
N GLU A 43 -39.34 -39.88 27.24
CA GLU A 43 -40.79 -39.90 27.11
C GLU A 43 -41.32 -41.21 26.49
N ILE A 44 -40.61 -41.76 25.52
CA ILE A 44 -40.96 -43.05 24.88
C ILE A 44 -40.68 -44.21 25.84
N GLN A 45 -39.60 -44.15 26.63
CA GLN A 45 -39.29 -45.14 27.67
C GLN A 45 -40.42 -45.27 28.69
N VAL A 46 -41.01 -44.15 29.14
CA VAL A 46 -42.16 -44.15 30.06
C VAL A 46 -43.37 -44.88 29.46
N ILE A 47 -43.65 -44.69 28.17
CA ILE A 47 -44.75 -45.37 27.48
C ILE A 47 -44.48 -46.88 27.38
N LEU A 48 -43.23 -47.28 27.10
CA LEU A 48 -42.85 -48.69 27.03
C LEU A 48 -42.97 -49.37 28.39
N GLU A 49 -42.59 -48.72 29.49
CA GLU A 49 -42.76 -49.24 30.85
C GLU A 49 -44.25 -49.47 31.20
N GLU A 50 -45.13 -48.56 30.77
CA GLU A 50 -46.58 -48.72 30.93
C GLU A 50 -47.11 -49.92 30.13
N MET A 51 -46.57 -50.16 28.92
CA MET A 51 -46.93 -51.30 28.08
C MET A 51 -46.44 -52.64 28.64
N ASP A 52 -45.23 -52.68 29.18
CA ASP A 52 -44.61 -53.84 29.82
C ASP A 52 -45.45 -54.33 31.01
N GLY A 53 -45.94 -53.38 31.82
CA GLY A 53 -46.79 -53.65 32.98
C GLY A 53 -48.16 -54.26 32.67
N LYS A 54 -48.56 -54.33 31.38
CA LYS A 54 -49.78 -55.01 30.94
C LYS A 54 -49.54 -56.48 30.54
N GLY A 55 -48.30 -56.97 30.55
CA GLY A 55 -47.98 -58.35 30.20
C GLY A 55 -47.88 -58.60 28.69
N VAL A 56 -47.61 -57.56 27.91
CA VAL A 56 -47.30 -57.62 26.47
C VAL A 56 -45.80 -57.77 26.32
N ASP A 57 -45.33 -58.75 25.54
CA ASP A 57 -43.90 -58.82 25.19
C ASP A 57 -43.56 -57.69 24.20
N ILE A 58 -42.85 -56.69 24.71
CA ILE A 58 -42.40 -55.51 23.96
C ILE A 58 -40.88 -55.50 23.77
N SER A 59 -40.19 -56.60 24.08
CA SER A 59 -38.74 -56.71 23.94
C SER A 59 -38.23 -56.32 22.54
N PRO A 60 -38.87 -56.80 21.43
CA PRO A 60 -38.45 -56.41 20.08
C PRO A 60 -38.58 -54.91 19.80
N LEU A 61 -39.55 -54.24 20.43
CA LEU A 61 -39.77 -52.81 20.27
C LEU A 61 -38.75 -51.99 21.07
N LYS A 62 -38.44 -52.42 22.29
CA LYS A 62 -37.39 -51.84 23.13
C LYS A 62 -36.03 -51.90 22.43
N ASP A 63 -35.67 -53.04 21.86
CA ASP A 63 -34.41 -53.22 21.13
C ASP A 63 -34.32 -52.31 19.89
N LEU A 64 -35.40 -52.23 19.11
CA LEU A 64 -35.46 -51.39 17.92
C LEU A 64 -35.30 -49.90 18.27
N LEU A 65 -36.02 -49.41 19.27
CA LEU A 65 -35.94 -48.02 19.70
C LEU A 65 -34.57 -47.69 20.30
N THR A 66 -33.99 -48.60 21.08
CA THR A 66 -32.62 -48.45 21.60
C THR A 66 -31.62 -48.29 20.45
N THR A 67 -31.69 -49.17 19.45
CA THR A 67 -30.83 -49.10 18.26
C THR A 67 -31.00 -47.77 17.50
N LEU A 68 -32.24 -47.28 17.39
CA LEU A 68 -32.54 -45.99 16.75
C LEU A 68 -31.88 -44.82 17.48
N PHE A 69 -32.00 -44.76 18.81
CA PHE A 69 -31.42 -43.67 19.61
C PHE A 69 -29.89 -43.73 19.65
N GLU A 70 -29.30 -44.93 19.68
CA GLU A 70 -27.85 -45.11 19.53
C GLU A 70 -27.35 -44.58 18.19
N LEU A 71 -28.07 -44.90 17.10
CA LEU A 71 -27.73 -44.40 15.77
C LEU A 71 -27.83 -42.87 15.67
N ALA A 72 -28.89 -42.28 16.23
CA ALA A 72 -29.06 -40.83 16.28
C ALA A 72 -27.90 -40.15 17.03
N THR A 73 -27.53 -40.68 18.21
CA THR A 73 -26.40 -40.18 18.99
C THR A 73 -25.09 -40.29 18.24
N SER A 74 -24.85 -41.43 17.57
CA SER A 74 -23.65 -41.64 16.75
C SER A 74 -23.58 -40.67 15.58
N TYR A 75 -24.72 -40.36 14.94
CA TYR A 75 -24.78 -39.40 13.84
C TYR A 75 -24.44 -37.99 14.32
N ASP A 76 -25.02 -37.55 15.44
CA ASP A 76 -24.77 -36.21 15.99
C ASP A 76 -23.30 -36.03 16.39
N GLN A 77 -22.68 -37.05 16.99
CA GLN A 77 -21.25 -37.04 17.30
C GLN A 77 -20.37 -36.93 16.04
N ALA A 78 -20.69 -37.71 15.00
CA ALA A 78 -19.97 -37.66 13.73
C ALA A 78 -20.11 -36.29 13.06
N ARG A 79 -21.32 -35.72 13.08
CA ARG A 79 -21.62 -34.38 12.55
C ARG A 79 -20.89 -33.28 13.31
N SER A 80 -20.86 -33.32 14.65
CA SER A 80 -20.10 -32.36 15.47
C SER A 80 -18.60 -32.44 15.16
N THR A 81 -18.04 -33.65 15.11
CA THR A 81 -16.63 -33.87 14.77
C THR A 81 -16.28 -33.33 13.37
N LEU A 82 -17.19 -33.48 12.41
CA LEU A 82 -17.01 -32.93 11.07
C LEU A 82 -17.03 -31.39 11.09
N SER A 83 -17.95 -30.79 11.85
CA SER A 83 -18.04 -29.33 12.01
C SER A 83 -16.74 -28.73 12.55
N ASP A 84 -16.18 -29.33 13.61
CA ASP A 84 -14.92 -28.86 14.21
C ASP A 84 -13.75 -28.92 13.22
N LYS A 85 -13.66 -30.01 12.44
CA LYS A 85 -12.64 -30.16 11.40
C LYS A 85 -12.77 -29.11 10.28
N VAL A 86 -14.00 -28.76 9.88
CA VAL A 86 -14.24 -27.72 8.86
C VAL A 86 -13.74 -26.36 9.35
N VAL A 87 -14.04 -26.00 10.61
CA VAL A 87 -13.55 -24.76 11.22
C VAL A 87 -12.02 -24.71 11.27
N ASP A 88 -11.37 -25.82 11.63
CA ASP A 88 -9.90 -25.92 11.63
C ASP A 88 -9.28 -25.75 10.24
N VAL A 89 -9.92 -26.30 9.20
CA VAL A 89 -9.49 -26.13 7.80
C VAL A 89 -9.65 -24.68 7.34
N GLU A 90 -10.79 -24.04 7.60
CA GLU A 90 -11.02 -22.63 7.25
C GLU A 90 -10.02 -21.69 7.94
N LYS A 91 -9.74 -21.94 9.22
CA LYS A 91 -8.73 -21.21 9.99
C LYS A 91 -7.33 -21.38 9.38
N SER A 92 -6.98 -22.62 9.00
CA SER A 92 -5.70 -22.93 8.36
C SER A 92 -5.56 -22.26 6.99
N GLN A 93 -6.63 -22.23 6.20
CA GLN A 93 -6.65 -21.57 4.90
C GLN A 93 -6.50 -20.05 5.04
N SER A 94 -7.17 -19.45 6.03
CA SER A 94 -7.05 -18.02 6.34
C SER A 94 -5.62 -17.65 6.73
N PHE A 95 -4.95 -18.49 7.52
CA PHE A 95 -3.54 -18.33 7.88
C PHE A 95 -2.61 -18.41 6.65
N LEU A 96 -2.83 -19.37 5.75
CA LEU A 96 -2.06 -19.50 4.52
C LEU A 96 -2.21 -18.28 3.60
N ASN A 97 -3.43 -17.75 3.48
CA ASN A 97 -3.69 -16.53 2.70
C ASN A 97 -2.98 -15.32 3.31
N ALA A 98 -3.05 -15.13 4.62
CA ALA A 98 -2.34 -14.06 5.32
C ALA A 98 -0.81 -14.17 5.13
N LYS A 99 -0.26 -15.38 5.18
CA LYS A 99 1.17 -15.63 4.91
C LYS A 99 1.55 -15.23 3.48
N LYS A 100 0.79 -15.63 2.46
CA LYS A 100 1.05 -15.24 1.07
C LYS A 100 1.05 -13.72 0.87
N HIS A 101 0.11 -13.02 1.51
CA HIS A 101 0.08 -11.55 1.47
C HIS A 101 1.31 -10.93 2.13
N LEU A 102 1.74 -11.47 3.27
CA LEU A 102 2.96 -11.00 3.94
C LEU A 102 4.20 -11.19 3.05
N ASP A 103 4.34 -12.34 2.40
CA ASP A 103 5.46 -12.63 1.49
C ASP A 103 5.51 -11.64 0.31
N LEU A 104 4.35 -11.32 -0.30
CA LEU A 104 4.24 -10.29 -1.35
C LEU A 104 4.67 -8.90 -0.86
N VAL A 105 4.22 -8.50 0.32
CA VAL A 105 4.57 -7.21 0.93
C VAL A 105 6.07 -7.12 1.21
N LEU A 106 6.71 -8.22 1.63
CA LEU A 106 8.14 -8.26 1.86
C LEU A 106 8.95 -8.08 0.57
N ILE A 107 8.52 -8.70 -0.53
CA ILE A 107 9.14 -8.54 -1.85
C ILE A 107 9.01 -7.08 -2.32
N GLU A 108 7.80 -6.52 -2.30
CA GLU A 108 7.55 -5.14 -2.71
C GLU A 108 8.36 -4.13 -1.86
N LYS A 109 8.46 -4.38 -0.55
CA LYS A 109 9.30 -3.58 0.35
C LYS A 109 10.77 -3.65 -0.06
N GLY A 110 11.28 -4.83 -0.41
CA GLY A 110 12.64 -5.02 -0.90
C GLY A 110 12.93 -4.16 -2.13
N GLU A 111 12.08 -4.24 -3.15
CA GLU A 111 12.21 -3.43 -4.38
C GLU A 111 12.19 -1.93 -4.10
N LYS A 112 11.32 -1.47 -3.18
CA LYS A 112 11.25 -0.06 -2.79
C LYS A 112 12.53 0.40 -2.08
N VAL A 113 13.12 -0.44 -1.24
CA VAL A 113 14.39 -0.14 -0.55
C VAL A 113 15.52 0.02 -1.55
N GLU A 114 15.62 -0.86 -2.56
CA GLU A 114 16.63 -0.74 -3.61
C GLU A 114 16.46 0.56 -4.43
N LYS A 115 15.23 0.89 -4.83
CA LYS A 115 14.93 2.16 -5.52
C LYS A 115 15.30 3.37 -4.67
N LEU A 116 14.97 3.37 -3.38
CA LEU A 116 15.34 4.45 -2.46
C LEU A 116 16.86 4.60 -2.33
N SER A 117 17.59 3.48 -2.31
CA SER A 117 19.06 3.50 -2.28
C SER A 117 19.63 4.16 -3.54
N ALA A 118 19.15 3.79 -4.72
CA ALA A 118 19.57 4.39 -5.99
C ALA A 118 19.28 5.90 -6.05
N ILE A 119 18.09 6.32 -5.60
CA ILE A 119 17.70 7.74 -5.53
C ILE A 119 18.61 8.50 -4.56
N SER A 120 18.90 7.93 -3.39
CA SER A 120 19.78 8.53 -2.38
C SER A 120 21.20 8.75 -2.92
N GLN A 121 21.73 7.77 -3.66
CA GLN A 121 23.03 7.89 -4.31
C GLN A 121 23.04 9.00 -5.38
N SER A 122 22.03 9.03 -6.24
CA SER A 122 21.88 10.09 -7.26
C SER A 122 21.75 11.49 -6.63
N LEU A 123 21.00 11.62 -5.54
CA LEU A 123 20.88 12.87 -4.80
C LEU A 123 22.22 13.34 -4.23
N LYS A 124 23.04 12.43 -3.71
CA LYS A 124 24.38 12.74 -3.21
C LYS A 124 25.27 13.29 -4.32
N GLU A 125 25.24 12.68 -5.50
CA GLU A 125 25.99 13.14 -6.67
C GLU A 125 25.53 14.52 -7.16
N ALA A 126 24.21 14.74 -7.22
CA ALA A 126 23.64 16.03 -7.58
C ALA A 126 24.07 17.13 -6.59
N LYS A 127 24.08 16.83 -5.28
CA LYS A 127 24.52 17.77 -4.24
C LYS A 127 25.99 18.18 -4.41
N GLU A 128 26.87 17.25 -4.79
CA GLU A 128 28.27 17.57 -5.09
C GLU A 128 28.41 18.45 -6.33
N LYS A 129 27.68 18.16 -7.41
CA LYS A 129 27.65 19.02 -8.62
C LYS A 129 27.18 20.44 -8.29
N VAL A 130 26.16 20.60 -7.45
CA VAL A 130 25.68 21.92 -7.00
C VAL A 130 26.75 22.68 -6.22
N LYS A 131 27.54 22.00 -5.38
CA LYS A 131 28.67 22.63 -4.68
C LYS A 131 29.74 23.14 -5.65
N GLN A 132 30.08 22.35 -6.67
CA GLN A 132 31.04 22.73 -7.70
C GLN A 132 30.55 23.95 -8.49
N LEU A 133 29.29 23.96 -8.92
CA LEU A 133 28.69 25.11 -9.62
C LEU A 133 28.68 26.37 -8.75
N ARG A 134 28.42 26.24 -7.44
CA ARG A 134 28.47 27.39 -6.51
C ARG A 134 29.88 27.95 -6.39
N ALA A 135 30.91 27.10 -6.37
CA ALA A 135 32.30 27.54 -6.37
C ALA A 135 32.66 28.29 -7.67
N LEU A 136 32.30 27.72 -8.83
CA LEU A 136 32.52 28.36 -10.14
C LEU A 136 31.82 29.72 -10.25
N ARG A 137 30.57 29.82 -9.80
CA ARG A 137 29.86 31.10 -9.73
C ARG A 137 30.61 32.14 -8.89
N GLY A 138 31.23 31.73 -7.79
CA GLY A 138 32.05 32.61 -6.96
C GLY A 138 33.28 33.14 -7.68
N ILE A 139 33.96 32.29 -8.46
CA ILE A 139 35.09 32.67 -9.31
C ILE A 139 34.64 33.66 -10.38
N ALA A 140 33.60 33.30 -11.14
CA ALA A 140 33.06 34.16 -12.20
C ALA A 140 32.64 35.54 -11.68
N LYS A 141 32.06 35.63 -10.47
CA LYS A 141 31.70 36.92 -9.85
C LYS A 141 32.92 37.81 -9.63
N LYS A 142 34.04 37.24 -9.16
CA LYS A 142 35.29 38.00 -8.94
C LYS A 142 35.90 38.45 -10.26
N GLU A 143 35.90 37.60 -11.28
CA GLU A 143 36.39 37.97 -12.62
C GLU A 143 35.57 39.11 -13.22
N VAL A 144 34.24 39.09 -13.06
CA VAL A 144 33.37 40.19 -13.50
C VAL A 144 33.70 41.49 -12.77
N GLU A 145 33.84 41.45 -11.44
CA GLU A 145 34.24 42.63 -10.63
C GLU A 145 35.61 43.20 -11.09
N GLU A 146 36.57 42.33 -11.41
CA GLU A 146 37.88 42.74 -11.93
C GLU A 146 37.79 43.37 -13.33
N ILE A 147 37.01 42.78 -14.23
CA ILE A 147 36.78 43.31 -15.59
C ILE A 147 36.06 44.66 -15.51
N GLU A 148 35.01 44.78 -14.71
CA GLU A 148 34.29 46.05 -14.50
C GLU A 148 35.25 47.14 -14.01
N SER A 149 36.11 46.86 -13.03
CA SER A 149 37.12 47.81 -12.57
C SER A 149 38.11 48.23 -13.66
N LYS A 150 38.59 47.28 -14.48
CA LYS A 150 39.49 47.58 -15.61
C LYS A 150 38.80 48.44 -16.67
N VAL A 151 37.53 48.13 -16.98
CA VAL A 151 36.73 48.90 -17.94
C VAL A 151 36.52 50.32 -17.44
N SER A 152 36.12 50.52 -16.18
CA SER A 152 35.96 51.86 -15.60
C SER A 152 37.27 52.67 -15.64
N SER A 153 38.40 52.04 -15.33
CA SER A 153 39.71 52.70 -15.43
C SER A 153 40.04 53.12 -16.87
N ALA A 154 39.79 52.25 -17.85
CA ALA A 154 40.03 52.54 -19.25
C ALA A 154 39.10 53.63 -19.79
N GLU A 155 37.82 53.64 -19.38
CA GLU A 155 36.87 54.70 -19.71
C GLU A 155 37.29 56.06 -19.14
N GLU A 156 37.82 56.09 -17.91
CA GLU A 156 38.34 57.31 -17.31
C GLU A 156 39.58 57.84 -18.06
N GLU A 157 40.52 56.96 -18.42
CA GLU A 157 41.68 57.36 -19.24
C GLU A 157 41.25 57.87 -20.62
N TYR A 158 40.30 57.20 -21.27
CA TYR A 158 39.75 57.64 -22.55
C TYR A 158 39.12 59.04 -22.43
N ARG A 159 38.34 59.30 -21.38
CA ARG A 159 37.76 60.63 -21.10
C ARG A 159 38.86 61.68 -20.94
N ARG A 160 39.89 61.41 -20.14
CA ARG A 160 41.03 62.33 -19.98
C ARG A 160 41.73 62.66 -21.31
N CYS A 161 41.92 61.66 -22.18
CA CYS A 161 42.51 61.86 -23.51
C CYS A 161 41.57 62.63 -24.46
N SER A 162 40.26 62.36 -24.40
CA SER A 162 39.25 63.06 -25.20
C SER A 162 39.05 64.52 -24.78
N ASP A 163 39.29 64.83 -23.51
CA ASP A 163 39.17 66.17 -22.93
C ASP A 163 40.43 67.03 -23.14
N VAL A 164 41.50 66.47 -23.72
CA VAL A 164 42.67 67.25 -24.15
C VAL A 164 42.22 68.21 -25.27
N PRO A 165 42.41 69.53 -25.14
CA PRO A 165 42.05 70.46 -26.19
C PRO A 165 42.75 70.07 -27.49
N LEU A 166 41.98 69.76 -28.53
CA LEU A 166 42.53 69.70 -29.89
C LEU A 166 43.25 71.02 -30.15
N ALA A 167 44.47 70.95 -30.70
CA ALA A 167 45.23 72.13 -31.09
C ALA A 167 44.29 73.12 -31.79
N THR A 168 44.17 74.31 -31.23
CA THR A 168 43.20 75.29 -31.69
C THR A 168 43.60 75.78 -33.07
N ALA A 169 42.66 76.33 -33.83
CA ALA A 169 42.97 76.97 -35.11
C ALA A 169 44.05 78.07 -34.96
N TYR A 170 44.16 78.67 -33.77
CA TYR A 170 45.22 79.62 -33.43
C TYR A 170 46.59 78.95 -33.32
N ASP A 171 46.67 77.80 -32.64
CA ASP A 171 47.92 77.03 -32.53
C ASP A 171 48.41 76.56 -33.91
N LEU A 172 47.49 76.16 -34.79
CA LEU A 172 47.82 75.75 -36.16
C LEU A 172 48.29 76.95 -37.01
N ALA A 173 47.64 78.11 -36.86
CA ALA A 173 48.03 79.34 -37.56
C ALA A 173 49.40 79.87 -37.12
N ASP A 174 49.71 79.80 -35.82
CA ASP A 174 51.03 80.17 -35.29
C ASP A 174 52.15 79.28 -35.84
N VAL A 175 51.90 77.96 -35.93
CA VAL A 175 52.86 77.02 -36.53
C VAL A 175 53.08 77.30 -38.02
N GLU A 176 52.01 77.53 -38.79
CA GLU A 176 52.13 77.83 -40.22
C GLU A 176 52.84 79.17 -40.46
N MET A 177 52.56 80.19 -39.65
CA MET A 177 53.27 81.47 -39.69
C MET A 177 54.77 81.31 -39.39
N LYS A 178 55.14 80.55 -38.35
CA LYS A 178 56.54 80.26 -38.03
C LYS A 178 57.23 79.50 -39.15
N LYS A 179 56.56 78.54 -39.79
CA LYS A 179 57.06 77.83 -40.97
C LYS A 179 57.32 78.78 -42.14
N GLN A 180 56.36 79.64 -42.48
CA GLN A 180 56.53 80.63 -43.55
C GLN A 180 57.71 81.59 -43.27
N HIS A 181 57.87 82.03 -42.02
CA HIS A 181 58.99 82.87 -41.63
C HIS A 181 60.34 82.14 -41.76
N LEU A 182 60.39 80.87 -41.41
CA LEU A 182 61.58 80.05 -41.55
C LEU A 182 61.95 79.84 -43.03
N GLU A 183 60.96 79.53 -43.87
CA GLU A 183 61.14 79.38 -45.32
C GLU A 183 61.64 80.69 -45.97
N ALA A 184 61.07 81.83 -45.58
CA ALA A 184 61.52 83.15 -46.03
C ALA A 184 62.97 83.44 -45.59
N THR A 185 63.31 83.14 -44.35
CA THR A 185 64.66 83.30 -43.81
C THR A 185 65.67 82.41 -44.54
N LEU A 186 65.31 81.16 -44.82
CA LEU A 186 66.15 80.21 -45.55
C LEU A 186 66.37 80.70 -46.99
N LYS A 187 65.33 81.21 -47.65
CA LYS A 187 65.44 81.81 -48.99
C LYS A 187 66.33 83.04 -49.01
N ASN A 188 66.23 83.91 -48.00
CA ASN A 188 67.12 85.06 -47.84
C ASN A 188 68.58 84.62 -47.60
N LEU A 189 68.81 83.59 -46.78
CA LEU A 189 70.14 83.04 -46.54
C LEU A 189 70.77 82.47 -47.82
N VAL A 190 69.99 81.72 -48.61
CA VAL A 190 70.41 81.19 -49.92
C VAL A 190 70.74 82.33 -50.88
N ASN A 191 69.91 83.37 -50.94
CA ASN A 191 70.17 84.55 -51.78
C ASN A 191 71.39 85.35 -51.31
N TYR A 192 71.67 85.42 -50.01
CA TYR A 192 72.86 86.11 -49.47
C TYR A 192 74.15 85.37 -49.82
N ASN A 193 74.14 84.03 -49.81
CA ASN A 193 75.25 83.23 -50.31
C ASN A 193 75.52 83.46 -51.81
N LEU A 194 74.47 83.64 -52.62
CA LEU A 194 74.58 83.94 -54.06
C LEU A 194 75.11 85.37 -54.36
N CYS A 195 75.16 86.27 -53.37
CA CYS A 195 75.75 87.61 -53.52
C CYS A 195 77.22 87.69 -53.04
N LEU A 196 77.76 86.59 -52.50
CA LEU A 196 79.15 86.48 -52.02
C LEU A 196 80.05 85.66 -52.96
N ASP A 197 79.48 85.08 -54.02
CA ASP A 197 80.18 84.53 -55.20
C ASP A 197 80.22 85.58 -56.33
#